data_AF-A0A397HGP8-F1
#
_entry.id   AF-A0A397HGP8-F1
#
_cell.length_a   1.000
_cell.length_b   1.000
_cell.length_c   1.000
_cell.angle_alpha   90.00
_cell.angle_beta   90.00
_cell.angle_gamma   90.00
#
_symmetry.space_group_name_H-M   'P 1'
#
loop_
_entity.id
_entity.type
_entity.pdbx_description
1 polymer ?
#
loop_
_entity_poly.entity_id
_entity_poly.type
_entity_poly.pdbx_seq_one_letter_code
_entity_poly.pdbx_strand_id
1 'polypeptide(L)'
;MQSGIVEFVIGKNRRRFSIHAALAGAFPKEIFQPPINGQIDEVVFGRCCEFVYSGDYSVPLPTADSCGDNGDSQALSRGSARRWDPMNHQENIFHPTKLPDICAFIKKKLDKAPLNEDEEVPDNDPADNYAAFFLSHAEVYRFAYTTDWDPLCALSLYRLIRSLASFTLFEERTGDIVKLQKFVFEGNEDMDDMRDMLVHYAVWNVEILMRDADFRQLLDRVPSLEKAIFRAMWTEDMTLYRFRFVSYG
;
A
#
# COMPACT_ATOMS: atom_id res chain seq x y z
N MET A 1 -35.61 -18.97 -0.36
CA MET A 1 -35.06 -18.65 -1.70
C MET A 1 -33.77 -19.43 -1.86
N GLN A 2 -33.66 -20.33 -2.85
CA GLN A 2 -32.37 -20.94 -3.17
C GLN A 2 -31.48 -19.84 -3.76
N SER A 3 -30.45 -19.43 -3.02
CA SER A 3 -29.44 -18.53 -3.56
C SER A 3 -28.68 -19.31 -4.63
N GLY A 4 -28.89 -18.97 -5.91
CA GLY A 4 -28.13 -19.56 -7.00
C GLY A 4 -26.63 -19.34 -6.81
N ILE A 5 -25.81 -20.17 -7.43
CA ILE A 5 -24.35 -20.03 -7.49
C ILE A 5 -23.97 -19.75 -8.94
N VAL A 6 -23.03 -18.81 -9.13
CA VAL A 6 -22.40 -18.52 -10.42
C VAL A 6 -20.94 -18.94 -10.32
N GLU A 7 -20.44 -19.61 -11.35
CA GLU A 7 -19.04 -20.04 -11.44
C GLU A 7 -18.25 -19.13 -12.39
N PHE A 8 -17.05 -18.75 -11.97
CA PHE A 8 -16.10 -17.98 -12.75
C PHE A 8 -14.79 -18.74 -12.87
N VAL A 9 -14.10 -18.57 -14.00
CA VAL A 9 -12.77 -19.12 -14.24
C VAL A 9 -11.80 -17.96 -14.30
N ILE A 10 -10.85 -17.93 -13.37
CA ILE A 10 -9.99 -16.78 -13.13
C ILE A 10 -8.52 -17.19 -13.12
N GLY A 11 -7.67 -16.28 -13.62
CA GLY A 11 -6.22 -16.35 -13.56
C GLY A 11 -5.60 -17.33 -14.54
N LYS A 12 -4.26 -17.31 -14.57
CA LYS A 12 -3.45 -18.10 -15.50
C LYS A 12 -3.64 -19.62 -15.29
N ASN A 13 -3.88 -20.06 -14.05
CA ASN A 13 -4.12 -21.47 -13.76
C ASN A 13 -5.60 -21.86 -13.93
N ARG A 14 -6.44 -20.93 -14.39
CA ARG A 14 -7.87 -21.17 -14.66
C ARG A 14 -8.61 -21.72 -13.43
N ARG A 15 -8.29 -21.18 -12.25
CA ARG A 15 -8.93 -21.57 -11.00
C ARG A 15 -10.42 -21.22 -11.04
N ARG A 16 -11.25 -22.15 -10.56
CA ARG A 16 -12.71 -21.96 -10.49
C ARG A 16 -13.08 -21.31 -9.16
N PHE A 17 -13.92 -20.28 -9.23
CA PHE A 17 -14.51 -19.60 -8.09
C PHE A 17 -16.03 -19.71 -8.16
N SER A 18 -16.66 -19.98 -7.03
CA SER A 18 -18.11 -20.11 -6.91
C SER A 18 -18.63 -18.99 -6.00
N ILE A 19 -19.53 -18.16 -6.53
CA ILE A 19 -20.06 -16.98 -5.82
C ILE A 19 -21.58 -17.04 -5.82
N HIS A 20 -22.21 -16.63 -4.72
CA HIS A 20 -23.67 -16.52 -4.68
C HIS A 20 -24.16 -15.50 -5.72
N ALA A 21 -25.16 -15.88 -6.52
CA ALA A 21 -25.69 -15.06 -7.63
C ALA A 21 -26.16 -13.67 -7.17
N ALA A 22 -26.65 -13.55 -5.94
CA ALA A 22 -27.03 -12.28 -5.33
C ALA A 22 -25.86 -11.29 -5.18
N LEU A 23 -24.62 -11.79 -5.09
CA LEU A 23 -23.40 -11.01 -4.92
C LEU A 23 -22.61 -10.83 -6.21
N ALA A 24 -22.92 -11.58 -7.27
CA ALA A 24 -22.22 -11.46 -8.55
C ALA A 24 -22.30 -10.05 -9.15
N GLY A 25 -23.39 -9.32 -8.87
CA GLY A 25 -23.57 -7.93 -9.31
C GLY A 25 -22.75 -6.90 -8.54
N ALA A 26 -22.07 -7.27 -7.45
CA ALA A 26 -21.20 -6.38 -6.69
C ALA A 26 -19.80 -6.23 -7.30
N PHE A 27 -19.43 -7.11 -8.23
CA PHE A 27 -18.18 -7.03 -8.98
C PHE A 27 -18.34 -6.10 -10.19
N PRO A 28 -17.34 -5.27 -10.52
CA PRO A 28 -17.21 -4.67 -11.83
C PRO A 28 -17.29 -5.74 -12.93
N LYS A 29 -18.02 -5.46 -14.02
CA LYS A 29 -18.29 -6.45 -15.07
C LYS A 29 -17.03 -6.82 -15.84
N GLU A 30 -16.09 -5.88 -15.90
CA GLU A 30 -14.82 -5.89 -16.59
C GLU A 30 -13.92 -7.01 -16.06
N ILE A 31 -14.02 -7.32 -14.76
CA ILE A 31 -13.23 -8.37 -14.09
C ILE A 31 -13.42 -9.73 -14.75
N PHE A 32 -14.64 -10.01 -15.24
CA PHE A 32 -14.99 -11.28 -15.83
C PHE A 32 -14.71 -11.35 -17.34
N GLN A 33 -14.28 -10.24 -17.96
CA GLN A 33 -13.98 -10.16 -19.37
C GLN A 33 -12.48 -10.38 -19.65
N PRO A 34 -12.11 -10.99 -20.79
CA PRO A 34 -10.73 -10.99 -21.26
C PRO A 34 -10.25 -9.57 -21.58
N PRO A 35 -8.95 -9.26 -21.37
CA PRO A 35 -7.93 -10.17 -20.85
C PRO A 35 -7.87 -10.24 -19.31
N ILE A 36 -8.62 -9.39 -18.61
CA ILE A 36 -8.55 -9.19 -17.15
C ILE A 36 -8.76 -10.52 -16.39
N ASN A 37 -9.81 -11.26 -16.75
CA ASN A 37 -10.14 -12.53 -16.11
C ASN A 37 -9.01 -13.58 -16.17
N GLY A 38 -8.15 -13.54 -17.18
CA GLY A 38 -7.03 -14.48 -17.35
C GLY A 38 -5.70 -13.95 -16.81
N GLN A 39 -5.59 -12.64 -16.57
CA GLN A 39 -4.36 -11.99 -16.13
C GLN A 39 -4.32 -11.73 -14.62
N ILE A 40 -5.47 -11.52 -14.00
CA ILE A 40 -5.58 -11.29 -12.56
C ILE A 40 -4.98 -12.47 -11.77
N ASP A 41 -4.26 -12.14 -10.71
CA ASP A 41 -3.77 -13.14 -9.76
C ASP A 41 -4.93 -13.77 -8.97
N GLU A 42 -4.87 -15.08 -8.77
CA GLU A 42 -5.96 -15.85 -8.17
C GLU A 42 -6.11 -15.56 -6.67
N VAL A 43 -5.03 -15.18 -5.97
CA VAL A 43 -5.07 -14.77 -4.57
C VAL A 43 -5.72 -13.39 -4.47
N VAL A 44 -5.37 -12.47 -5.37
CA VAL A 44 -6.02 -11.15 -5.45
C VAL A 44 -7.52 -11.28 -5.72
N PHE A 45 -7.93 -12.16 -6.64
CA PHE A 45 -9.35 -12.42 -6.88
C PHE A 45 -10.04 -13.01 -5.65
N GLY A 46 -9.36 -13.89 -4.90
CA GLY A 46 -9.85 -14.42 -3.63
C GLY A 46 -10.18 -13.32 -2.63
N ARG A 47 -9.29 -12.33 -2.47
CA ARG A 47 -9.51 -11.15 -1.63
C ARG A 47 -10.68 -10.29 -2.10
N CYS A 48 -10.86 -10.15 -3.42
CA CYS A 48 -12.04 -9.47 -3.98
C CYS A 48 -13.33 -10.20 -3.62
N CYS A 49 -13.32 -11.53 -3.60
CA CYS A 49 -14.45 -12.32 -3.12
C CYS A 49 -14.73 -12.05 -1.64
N GLU A 50 -13.71 -12.14 -0.79
CA GLU A 50 -13.83 -11.83 0.65
C GLU A 50 -14.46 -10.45 0.86
N PHE A 51 -14.01 -9.44 0.10
CA PHE A 51 -14.53 -8.09 0.16
C PHE A 51 -16.02 -8.02 -0.19
N VAL A 52 -16.43 -8.69 -1.26
CA VAL A 52 -17.85 -8.72 -1.65
C VAL A 52 -18.72 -9.41 -0.60
N TYR A 53 -18.22 -10.44 0.08
CA TYR A 53 -18.96 -11.16 1.12
C TYR A 53 -19.05 -10.39 2.44
N SER A 54 -17.93 -9.81 2.87
CA SER A 54 -17.76 -9.30 4.24
C SER A 54 -17.66 -7.79 4.32
N GLY A 55 -17.34 -7.11 3.21
CA GLY A 55 -16.89 -5.73 3.19
C GLY A 55 -15.40 -5.58 3.48
N ASP A 56 -14.68 -6.70 3.62
CA ASP A 56 -13.26 -6.71 3.99
C ASP A 56 -12.45 -7.86 3.37
N TYR A 57 -11.12 -7.83 3.46
CA TYR A 57 -10.27 -8.91 2.93
C TYR A 57 -9.03 -9.19 3.79
N SER A 58 -8.58 -10.44 3.75
CA SER A 58 -7.47 -10.95 4.54
C SER A 58 -6.14 -10.81 3.80
N VAL A 59 -5.07 -10.61 4.58
CA VAL A 59 -3.68 -10.58 4.10
C VAL A 59 -2.85 -11.61 4.87
N PRO A 60 -1.78 -12.16 4.28
CA PRO A 60 -0.91 -13.08 4.99
C PRO A 60 -0.26 -12.37 6.18
N LEU A 61 -0.09 -13.08 7.30
CA LEU A 61 0.71 -12.57 8.41
C LEU A 61 2.18 -12.42 8.00
N PRO A 62 2.94 -11.51 8.64
CA PRO A 62 4.38 -11.47 8.50
C PRO A 62 4.99 -12.83 8.81
N THR A 63 6.09 -13.14 8.13
CA THR A 63 6.78 -14.42 8.26
C THR A 63 8.15 -14.21 8.88
N ALA A 64 8.49 -14.96 9.92
CA ALA A 64 9.84 -14.95 10.48
C ALA A 64 10.89 -15.22 9.40
N ASP A 65 11.79 -14.27 9.16
CA ASP A 65 12.93 -14.50 8.31
C ASP A 65 13.91 -15.42 9.06
N SER A 66 14.34 -16.50 8.43
CA SER A 66 15.40 -17.35 8.98
C SER A 66 16.70 -16.54 8.90
N CYS A 67 17.16 -15.97 10.02
CA CYS A 67 18.34 -15.10 10.08
C CYS A 67 19.55 -15.73 9.35
N GLY A 68 19.92 -15.13 8.21
CA GLY A 68 21.27 -15.20 7.69
C GLY A 68 22.10 -14.19 8.45
N ASP A 69 22.78 -14.64 9.50
CA ASP A 69 23.80 -13.87 10.20
C ASP A 69 24.89 -13.49 9.20
N ASN A 70 25.00 -12.18 8.93
CA ASN A 70 26.21 -11.55 8.41
C ASN A 70 26.21 -10.12 8.94
N GLY A 71 26.61 -10.01 10.20
CA GLY A 71 27.02 -8.73 10.76
C GLY A 71 28.20 -8.14 9.99
N ASP A 72 28.06 -6.88 9.61
CA ASP A 72 29.15 -5.90 9.63
C ASP A 72 28.55 -4.48 9.57
N SER A 73 28.12 -3.99 10.74
CA SER A 73 27.70 -2.61 10.91
C SER A 73 28.93 -1.70 11.00
N GLN A 74 29.35 -1.15 9.86
CA GLN A 74 30.43 -0.18 9.83
C GLN A 74 29.91 1.20 10.28
N ALA A 75 30.26 1.60 11.50
CA ALA A 75 29.90 2.89 12.07
C ALA A 75 30.65 4.03 11.35
N LEU A 76 29.94 4.75 10.46
CA LEU A 76 30.44 6.00 9.88
C LEU A 76 30.13 7.18 10.81
N SER A 77 31.19 7.85 11.25
CA SER A 77 31.15 9.07 12.05
C SER A 77 30.50 10.21 11.26
N ARG A 78 29.31 10.68 11.69
CA ARG A 78 28.55 11.75 11.03
C ARG A 78 29.07 13.13 11.46
N GLY A 79 29.52 13.90 10.47
CA GLY A 79 29.69 15.34 10.60
C GLY A 79 28.37 16.04 10.92
N SER A 80 28.50 17.26 11.45
CA SER A 80 27.47 18.17 11.95
C SER A 80 26.48 18.67 10.88
N ALA A 81 25.77 17.78 10.20
CA ALA A 81 24.51 18.11 9.52
C ALA A 81 23.37 17.97 10.53
N ARG A 82 22.37 18.86 10.47
CA ARG A 82 21.13 18.69 11.26
C ARG A 82 20.57 17.29 10.96
N ARG A 83 20.32 16.50 12.00
CA ARG A 83 19.67 15.20 11.90
C ARG A 83 18.25 15.40 11.34
N TRP A 84 17.79 14.49 10.49
CA TRP A 84 16.42 14.54 9.98
C TRP A 84 15.46 14.31 11.16
N ASP A 85 14.49 15.20 11.32
CA ASP A 85 13.43 15.07 12.30
C ASP A 85 12.07 15.13 11.59
N PRO A 86 11.39 13.98 11.41
CA PRO A 86 10.10 13.90 10.73
C PRO A 86 9.03 14.81 11.33
N MET A 87 9.14 15.15 12.61
CA MET A 87 8.16 15.99 13.33
C MET A 87 8.13 17.45 12.85
N ASN A 88 9.16 17.90 12.11
CA ASN A 88 9.12 19.23 11.49
C ASN A 88 8.15 19.28 10.30
N HIS A 89 7.88 18.13 9.66
CA HIS A 89 7.04 18.03 8.48
C HIS A 89 5.55 17.88 8.84
N GLN A 90 4.95 18.96 9.34
CA GLN A 90 3.56 18.96 9.82
C GLN A 90 2.53 18.61 8.73
N GLU A 91 2.84 18.84 7.45
CA GLU A 91 1.96 18.52 6.32
C GLU A 91 2.14 17.07 5.82
N ASN A 92 3.04 16.28 6.41
CA ASN A 92 3.17 14.88 6.05
C ASN A 92 1.94 14.08 6.52
N ILE A 93 1.38 13.22 5.68
CA ILE A 93 0.19 12.42 6.04
C ILE A 93 0.43 11.46 7.21
N PHE A 94 1.68 11.04 7.44
CA PHE A 94 2.08 10.19 8.56
C PHE A 94 2.35 10.98 9.85
N HIS A 95 2.27 12.31 9.79
CA HIS A 95 2.38 13.14 10.97
C HIS A 95 1.21 12.85 11.94
N PRO A 96 1.46 12.69 13.26
CA PRO A 96 0.41 12.32 14.22
C PRO A 96 -0.81 13.23 14.24
N THR A 97 -0.65 14.50 13.84
CA THR A 97 -1.76 15.47 13.76
C THR A 97 -2.54 15.41 12.45
N LYS A 98 -2.00 14.80 11.38
CA LYS A 98 -2.64 14.71 10.06
C LYS A 98 -3.23 13.33 9.79
N LEU A 99 -2.56 12.28 10.26
CA LEU A 99 -2.96 10.90 10.02
C LEU A 99 -4.43 10.61 10.40
N PRO A 100 -4.96 11.06 11.56
CA PRO A 100 -6.37 10.82 11.91
C PRO A 100 -7.34 11.44 10.91
N ASP A 101 -7.07 12.65 10.42
CA ASP A 101 -7.92 13.36 9.45
C ASP A 101 -7.91 12.67 8.09
N ILE A 102 -6.73 12.24 7.62
CA ILE A 102 -6.57 11.47 6.38
C ILE A 102 -7.33 10.14 6.48
N CYS A 103 -7.16 9.40 7.58
CA CYS A 103 -7.87 8.16 7.83
C CYS A 103 -9.39 8.38 7.85
N ALA A 104 -9.87 9.41 8.54
CA ALA A 104 -11.29 9.75 8.61
C ALA A 104 -11.85 10.14 7.24
N PHE A 105 -11.07 10.85 6.41
CA PHE A 105 -11.45 11.20 5.05
C PHE A 105 -11.63 9.97 4.16
N ILE A 106 -10.68 9.03 4.18
CA ILE A 106 -10.78 7.79 3.38
C ILE A 106 -11.93 6.92 3.90
N LYS A 107 -12.09 6.80 5.23
CA LYS A 107 -13.21 6.07 5.83
C LYS A 107 -14.58 6.57 5.36
N LYS A 108 -14.77 7.87 5.19
CA LYS A 108 -16.02 8.44 4.67
C LYS A 108 -16.37 7.99 3.26
N LYS A 109 -15.40 7.52 2.48
CA LYS A 109 -15.60 6.96 1.13
C LYS A 109 -15.92 5.46 1.16
N LEU A 110 -15.83 4.80 2.31
CA LEU A 110 -16.17 3.38 2.42
C LEU A 110 -17.68 3.22 2.61
N ASP A 111 -18.31 2.41 1.77
CA ASP A 111 -19.75 2.10 1.86
C ASP A 111 -20.11 1.35 3.16
N LYS A 112 -19.13 0.62 3.71
CA LYS A 112 -19.23 -0.11 4.97
C LYS A 112 -17.98 0.15 5.77
N ALA A 113 -18.13 0.28 7.09
CA ALA A 113 -16.98 0.31 7.98
C ALA A 113 -16.19 -1.00 7.84
N PRO A 114 -14.85 -0.97 7.82
CA PRO A 114 -14.02 -2.18 7.88
C PRO A 114 -14.43 -3.00 9.10
N LEU A 115 -14.59 -4.31 8.92
CA LEU A 115 -15.12 -5.18 9.99
C LEU A 115 -14.20 -5.23 11.21
N ASN A 116 -12.88 -5.09 10.98
CA ASN A 116 -11.86 -5.24 12.02
C ASN A 116 -11.05 -3.94 12.13
N GLU A 117 -11.60 -2.90 12.75
CA GLU A 117 -10.80 -1.70 13.07
C GLU A 117 -9.72 -1.99 14.12
N ASP A 118 -9.99 -2.96 14.99
CA ASP A 118 -9.14 -3.44 16.09
C ASP A 118 -8.34 -4.70 15.72
N GLU A 119 -8.27 -5.08 14.43
CA GLU A 119 -7.38 -6.17 13.99
C GLU A 119 -5.96 -5.84 14.50
N GLU A 120 -5.39 -6.73 15.31
CA GLU A 120 -4.03 -6.60 15.82
C GLU A 120 -3.14 -6.35 14.61
N VAL A 121 -2.68 -5.10 14.46
CA VAL A 121 -1.55 -4.81 13.58
C VAL A 121 -0.52 -5.86 13.95
N PRO A 122 -0.01 -6.63 12.98
CA PRO A 122 0.97 -7.66 13.28
C PRO A 122 2.05 -7.07 14.17
N ASP A 123 2.48 -7.84 15.19
CA ASP A 123 3.56 -7.38 16.06
C ASP A 123 4.71 -6.89 15.19
N ASN A 124 5.34 -5.80 15.60
CA ASN A 124 6.36 -5.13 14.81
C ASN A 124 7.75 -5.66 15.19
N ASP A 125 7.94 -6.96 14.97
CA ASP A 125 9.19 -7.66 15.19
C ASP A 125 10.17 -7.40 14.03
N PRO A 126 11.36 -6.83 14.26
CA PRO A 126 12.37 -6.67 13.21
C PRO A 126 12.82 -7.98 12.55
N ALA A 127 12.58 -9.14 13.16
CA ALA A 127 12.87 -10.45 12.57
C ALA A 127 11.82 -10.90 11.53
N ASP A 128 10.63 -10.29 11.53
CA ASP A 128 9.52 -10.69 10.68
C ASP A 128 9.51 -9.95 9.35
N ASN A 129 9.07 -10.64 8.30
CA ASN A 129 9.00 -10.13 6.94
C ASN A 129 7.62 -9.62 6.56
N TYR A 130 7.53 -8.31 6.33
CA TYR A 130 6.27 -7.62 6.04
C TYR A 130 6.05 -7.37 4.56
N ALA A 131 7.00 -7.73 3.68
CA ALA A 131 6.88 -7.44 2.25
C ALA A 131 5.60 -8.03 1.66
N ALA A 132 5.29 -9.30 1.95
CA ALA A 132 4.08 -9.96 1.45
C ALA A 132 2.80 -9.32 2.02
N PHE A 133 2.85 -8.89 3.28
CA PHE A 133 1.74 -8.21 3.95
C PHE A 133 1.42 -6.88 3.25
N PHE A 134 2.42 -6.00 3.05
CA PHE A 134 2.21 -4.71 2.38
C PHE A 134 1.86 -4.87 0.89
N LEU A 135 2.55 -5.75 0.17
CA LEU A 135 2.29 -6.00 -1.25
C LEU A 135 0.87 -6.52 -1.47
N SER A 136 0.31 -7.29 -0.53
CA SER A 136 -1.06 -7.76 -0.63
C SER A 136 -2.08 -6.63 -0.70
N HIS A 137 -1.88 -5.53 0.06
CA HIS A 137 -2.73 -4.36 -0.06
C HIS A 137 -2.50 -3.62 -1.39
N ALA A 138 -1.24 -3.46 -1.81
CA ALA A 138 -0.89 -2.79 -3.06
C ALA A 138 -1.42 -3.51 -4.31
N GLU A 139 -1.40 -4.85 -4.31
CA GLU A 139 -1.95 -5.67 -5.40
C GLU A 139 -3.46 -5.54 -5.52
N VAL A 140 -4.17 -5.58 -4.38
CA VAL A 140 -5.62 -5.36 -4.34
C VAL A 140 -5.96 -3.95 -4.81
N TYR A 141 -5.22 -2.94 -4.34
CA TYR A 141 -5.40 -1.55 -4.79
C TYR A 141 -5.20 -1.41 -6.30
N ARG A 142 -4.08 -1.92 -6.83
CA ARG A 142 -3.78 -1.86 -8.26
C ARG A 142 -4.89 -2.50 -9.07
N PHE A 143 -5.35 -3.67 -8.65
CA PHE A 143 -6.43 -4.37 -9.33
C PHE A 143 -7.75 -3.56 -9.30
N ALA A 144 -8.13 -3.08 -8.12
CA ALA A 144 -9.32 -2.25 -7.95
C ALA A 144 -9.23 -0.98 -8.80
N TYR A 145 -8.06 -0.35 -8.84
CA TYR A 145 -7.81 0.86 -9.63
C TYR A 145 -7.95 0.59 -11.13
N THR A 146 -7.40 -0.51 -11.64
CA THR A 146 -7.53 -0.89 -13.06
C THR A 146 -8.94 -1.30 -13.48
N THR A 147 -9.85 -1.49 -12.51
CA THR A 147 -11.23 -1.95 -12.74
C THR A 147 -12.26 -0.95 -12.24
N ASP A 148 -11.83 0.29 -11.93
CA ASP A 148 -12.65 1.38 -11.40
C ASP A 148 -13.50 0.96 -10.19
N TRP A 149 -12.93 0.12 -9.32
CA TRP A 149 -13.61 -0.41 -8.14
C TRP A 149 -13.36 0.46 -6.89
N ASP A 150 -13.92 1.67 -6.89
CA ASP A 150 -13.63 2.72 -5.91
C ASP A 150 -13.70 2.29 -4.43
N PRO A 151 -14.72 1.56 -3.96
CA PRO A 151 -14.75 1.10 -2.56
C PRO A 151 -13.57 0.21 -2.18
N LEU A 152 -13.11 -0.64 -3.10
CA LEU A 152 -11.98 -1.54 -2.86
C LEU A 152 -10.64 -0.79 -2.95
N CYS A 153 -10.52 0.22 -3.83
CA CYS A 153 -9.40 1.17 -3.84
C CYS A 153 -9.28 1.89 -2.49
N ALA A 154 -10.37 2.48 -2.01
CA ALA A 154 -10.39 3.21 -0.75
C ALA A 154 -10.04 2.30 0.43
N LEU A 155 -10.59 1.09 0.49
CA LEU A 155 -10.32 0.15 1.59
C LEU A 155 -8.85 -0.30 1.60
N SER A 156 -8.32 -0.67 0.43
CA SER A 156 -6.95 -1.18 0.32
C SER A 156 -5.91 -0.10 0.61
N LEU A 157 -6.13 1.13 0.16
CA LEU A 157 -5.29 2.28 0.50
C LEU A 157 -5.36 2.61 2.00
N TYR A 158 -6.57 2.63 2.58
CA TYR A 158 -6.77 2.86 4.00
C TYR A 158 -6.03 1.82 4.86
N ARG A 159 -6.17 0.54 4.53
CA ARG A 159 -5.48 -0.55 5.23
C ARG A 159 -3.96 -0.40 5.13
N LEU A 160 -3.43 -0.11 3.95
CA LEU A 160 -1.99 0.09 3.77
C LEU A 160 -1.45 1.29 4.56
N ILE A 161 -2.14 2.44 4.54
CA ILE A 161 -1.76 3.63 5.31
C ILE A 161 -1.70 3.31 6.80
N ARG A 162 -2.73 2.63 7.34
CA ARG A 162 -2.76 2.25 8.75
C ARG A 162 -1.61 1.34 9.12
N SER A 163 -1.39 0.30 8.32
CA SER A 163 -0.32 -0.66 8.57
C SER A 163 1.05 -0.01 8.54
N LEU A 164 1.31 0.89 7.58
CA LEU A 164 2.56 1.65 7.51
C LEU A 164 2.71 2.64 8.68
N ALA A 165 1.62 3.29 9.10
CA ALA A 165 1.66 4.23 10.22
C ALA A 165 1.94 3.56 11.57
N SER A 166 1.47 2.33 11.76
CA SER A 166 1.78 1.51 12.94
C SER A 166 3.14 0.80 12.85
N PHE A 167 3.75 0.78 11.67
CA PHE A 167 5.03 0.12 11.45
C PHE A 167 6.20 1.07 11.77
N THR A 168 6.95 0.73 12.80
CA THR A 168 8.27 1.31 13.07
C THR A 168 9.28 0.65 12.15
N LEU A 169 9.90 1.45 11.27
CA LEU A 169 10.88 0.95 10.31
C LEU A 169 12.24 0.73 10.97
N PHE A 170 12.73 -0.51 10.91
CA PHE A 170 14.08 -0.91 11.31
C PHE A 170 15.02 -1.04 10.10
N GLU A 171 16.33 -0.99 10.32
CA GLU A 171 17.34 -1.04 9.23
C GLU A 171 17.27 -2.36 8.48
N GLU A 172 16.96 -3.45 9.19
CA GLU A 172 16.80 -4.81 8.68
C GLU A 172 15.56 -4.95 7.78
N ARG A 173 14.56 -4.06 7.95
CA ARG A 173 13.27 -4.12 7.24
C ARG A 173 13.12 -3.07 6.13
N THR A 174 14.11 -2.23 5.86
CA THR A 174 14.05 -1.27 4.75
C THR A 174 13.75 -1.96 3.41
N GLY A 175 14.27 -3.17 3.23
CA GLY A 175 14.01 -4.00 2.06
C GLY A 175 12.53 -4.28 1.77
N ASP A 176 11.65 -4.31 2.79
CA ASP A 176 10.22 -4.52 2.59
C ASP A 176 9.54 -3.31 1.98
N ILE A 177 9.90 -2.12 2.48
CA ILE A 177 9.40 -0.85 1.96
C ILE A 177 9.94 -0.63 0.54
N VAL A 178 11.20 -0.98 0.29
CA VAL A 178 11.80 -0.88 -1.04
C VAL A 178 11.12 -1.81 -2.04
N LYS A 179 10.78 -3.04 -1.65
CA LYS A 179 9.98 -3.95 -2.51
C LYS A 179 8.62 -3.37 -2.84
N LEU A 180 7.93 -2.79 -1.85
CA LEU A 180 6.66 -2.11 -2.03
C LEU A 180 6.78 -0.91 -2.99
N GLN A 181 7.81 -0.09 -2.83
CA GLN A 181 8.05 1.04 -3.73
C GLN A 181 8.41 0.60 -5.14
N LYS A 182 9.27 -0.40 -5.32
CA LYS A 182 9.57 -0.99 -6.64
C LYS A 182 8.28 -1.41 -7.34
N PHE A 183 7.39 -2.12 -6.63
CA PHE A 183 6.10 -2.53 -7.15
C PHE A 183 5.23 -1.36 -7.66
N VAL A 184 5.17 -0.25 -6.91
CA VAL A 184 4.30 0.90 -7.25
C VAL A 184 4.92 1.83 -8.30
N PHE A 185 6.23 2.05 -8.24
CA PHE A 185 6.92 3.07 -9.04
C PHE A 185 7.52 2.53 -10.35
N GLU A 186 7.82 1.24 -10.43
CA GLU A 186 8.25 0.60 -11.69
C GLU A 186 7.03 0.10 -12.50
N GLY A 187 5.83 0.11 -11.92
CA GLY A 187 4.57 -0.17 -12.60
C GLY A 187 4.14 0.93 -13.58
N ASN A 188 3.36 0.55 -14.60
CA ASN A 188 2.87 1.47 -15.63
C ASN A 188 1.53 2.11 -15.29
N GLU A 189 0.88 1.65 -14.22
CA GLU A 189 -0.41 2.15 -13.77
C GLU A 189 -0.26 3.47 -13.01
N ASP A 190 -1.09 4.45 -13.33
CA ASP A 190 -1.08 5.76 -12.68
C ASP A 190 -1.81 5.73 -11.33
N MET A 191 -1.27 4.98 -10.38
CA MET A 191 -1.77 4.85 -9.01
C MET A 191 -1.33 6.05 -8.15
N ASP A 192 -1.68 7.27 -8.57
CA ASP A 192 -1.15 8.52 -8.02
C ASP A 192 -1.37 8.64 -6.50
N ASP A 193 -2.54 8.27 -5.98
CA ASP A 193 -2.82 8.31 -4.53
C ASP A 193 -1.86 7.40 -3.72
N MET A 194 -1.54 6.21 -4.25
CA MET A 194 -0.60 5.29 -3.61
C MET A 194 0.85 5.76 -3.75
N ARG A 195 1.21 6.31 -4.91
CA ARG A 195 2.52 6.91 -5.15
C ARG A 195 2.76 8.07 -4.19
N ASP A 196 1.80 8.98 -4.06
CA ASP A 196 1.87 10.12 -3.16
C ASP A 196 2.01 9.68 -1.70
N MET A 197 1.19 8.71 -1.27
CA MET A 197 1.29 8.10 0.05
C MET A 197 2.69 7.52 0.33
N LEU A 198 3.27 6.76 -0.62
CA LEU A 198 4.60 6.19 -0.45
C LEU A 198 5.73 7.23 -0.48
N VAL A 199 5.56 8.34 -1.20
CA VAL A 199 6.49 9.49 -1.13
C VAL A 199 6.46 10.08 0.27
N HIS A 200 5.28 10.32 0.84
CA HIS A 200 5.16 10.81 2.21
C HIS A 200 5.77 9.84 3.23
N TYR A 201 5.56 8.53 3.06
CA TYR A 201 6.19 7.53 3.92
C TYR A 201 7.71 7.53 3.79
N ALA A 202 8.23 7.67 2.57
CA ALA A 202 9.66 7.74 2.31
C ALA A 202 10.29 8.98 2.95
N VAL A 203 9.63 10.14 2.86
CA VAL A 203 10.06 11.38 3.53
C VAL A 203 10.04 11.20 5.05
N TRP A 204 8.97 10.60 5.59
CA TRP A 204 8.86 10.33 7.03
C TRP A 204 10.04 9.49 7.55
N ASN A 205 10.53 8.55 6.73
CA ASN A 205 11.60 7.61 7.08
C ASN A 205 12.90 7.82 6.28
N VAL A 206 13.15 9.02 5.74
CA VAL A 206 14.21 9.20 4.72
C VAL A 206 15.60 8.89 5.25
N GLU A 207 15.88 9.18 6.51
CA GLU A 207 17.21 8.97 7.10
C GLU A 207 17.60 7.48 7.17
N ILE A 208 16.63 6.59 7.43
CA ILE A 208 16.88 5.15 7.49
C ILE A 208 16.84 4.54 6.10
N LEU A 209 15.89 4.94 5.25
CA LEU A 209 15.78 4.45 3.87
C LEU A 209 17.01 4.81 3.04
N MET A 210 17.59 6.01 3.20
CA MET A 210 18.80 6.41 2.47
C MET A 210 20.04 5.58 2.79
N ARG A 211 20.04 4.77 3.86
CA ARG A 211 21.13 3.83 4.18
C ARG A 211 21.02 2.56 3.35
N ASP A 212 19.81 2.18 2.95
CA ASP A 212 19.54 1.03 2.11
C ASP A 212 20.11 1.24 0.70
N ALA A 213 20.88 0.26 0.20
CA ALA A 213 21.51 0.33 -1.11
C ALA A 213 20.49 0.16 -2.26
N ASP A 214 19.48 -0.69 -2.06
CA ASP A 214 18.44 -0.95 -3.04
C ASP A 214 17.49 0.25 -3.18
N PHE A 215 17.23 0.98 -2.08
CA PHE A 215 16.47 2.22 -2.11
C PHE A 215 17.19 3.28 -2.96
N ARG A 216 18.50 3.49 -2.72
CA ARG A 216 19.30 4.43 -3.54
C ARG A 216 19.32 4.03 -5.01
N GLN A 217 19.46 2.74 -5.31
CA GLN A 217 19.37 2.24 -6.68
C GLN A 217 17.99 2.47 -7.30
N LEU A 218 16.90 2.36 -6.52
CA LEU A 218 15.55 2.68 -6.99
C LEU A 218 15.42 4.16 -7.36
N LEU A 219 15.96 5.08 -6.55
CA LEU A 219 15.95 6.51 -6.85
C LEU A 219 16.68 6.83 -8.17
N ASP A 220 17.83 6.20 -8.42
CA ASP A 220 18.58 6.35 -9.68
C ASP A 220 17.77 5.86 -10.89
N ARG A 221 17.03 4.75 -10.74
CA ARG A 221 16.21 4.16 -11.81
C ARG A 221 14.90 4.91 -12.04
N VAL A 222 14.36 5.54 -11.01
CA VAL A 222 13.09 6.26 -11.04
C VAL A 222 13.28 7.72 -10.61
N PRO A 223 13.80 8.59 -11.50
CA PRO A 223 14.07 9.99 -11.16
C PRO A 223 12.82 10.80 -10.80
N SER A 224 11.62 10.35 -11.19
CA SER A 224 10.36 10.96 -10.76
C SER A 224 10.11 10.79 -9.26
N LEU A 225 10.44 9.61 -8.70
CA LEU A 225 10.34 9.32 -7.27
C LEU A 225 11.35 10.17 -6.47
N GLU A 226 12.61 10.20 -6.90
CA GLU A 226 13.64 11.04 -6.28
C GLU A 226 13.20 12.52 -6.21
N LYS A 227 12.72 13.07 -7.33
CA LYS A 227 12.22 14.44 -7.39
C LYS A 227 11.00 14.66 -6.50
N ALA A 228 10.10 13.69 -6.41
CA ALA A 228 8.91 13.77 -5.56
C ALA A 228 9.30 13.81 -4.08
N ILE A 229 10.20 12.94 -3.64
CA ILE A 229 10.75 12.93 -2.27
C ILE A 229 11.44 14.26 -1.97
N PHE A 230 12.35 14.71 -2.84
CA PHE A 230 13.06 15.97 -2.61
C PHE A 230 12.11 17.17 -2.51
N ARG A 231 11.09 17.22 -3.37
CA ARG A 231 10.05 18.25 -3.30
C ARG A 231 9.29 18.19 -1.98
N ALA A 232 8.84 17.00 -1.58
CA ALA A 232 8.07 16.77 -0.36
C ALA A 232 8.89 17.06 0.92
N MET A 233 10.21 16.85 0.90
CA MET A 233 11.10 17.25 2.00
C MET A 233 11.18 18.78 2.17
N TRP A 234 11.05 19.54 1.09
CA TRP A 234 11.30 20.99 1.08
C TRP A 234 10.03 21.82 0.92
N THR A 235 8.85 21.22 1.01
CA THR A 235 7.57 21.93 0.79
C THR A 235 7.08 22.74 1.99
N GLU A 236 7.93 23.02 2.99
CA GLU A 236 7.56 23.85 4.14
C GLU A 236 7.22 25.31 3.78
N ASP A 237 7.31 25.74 2.52
CA ASP A 237 7.06 27.13 2.12
C ASP A 237 6.41 27.31 0.72
N MET A 238 5.55 26.38 0.28
CA MET A 238 4.75 26.57 -0.94
C MET A 238 3.29 26.20 -0.69
N THR A 239 2.58 27.06 0.05
CA THR A 239 1.13 27.06 0.29
C THR A 239 0.25 27.22 -0.97
N LEU A 240 0.68 26.76 -2.15
CA LEU A 240 0.00 27.06 -3.42
C LEU A 240 -0.04 25.95 -4.48
N TYR A 241 0.28 24.68 -4.15
CA TYR A 241 -0.03 23.56 -5.06
C TYR A 241 -0.99 22.55 -4.42
N ARG A 242 -2.24 23.00 -4.36
CA ARG A 242 -3.48 22.23 -4.59
C ARG A 242 -3.45 20.75 -4.18
N PHE A 243 -4.18 20.47 -3.09
CA PHE A 243 -5.11 19.36 -3.03
C PHE A 243 -5.73 19.07 -4.41
N ARG A 244 -5.24 18.01 -5.07
CA ARG A 244 -5.96 17.32 -6.16
C ARG A 244 -6.67 16.10 -5.57
N PHE A 245 -7.44 16.31 -4.51
CA PHE A 245 -8.49 15.39 -4.08
C PHE A 245 -9.88 15.97 -4.38
N VAL A 246 -10.07 16.61 -5.53
CA VAL A 246 -11.39 16.86 -6.14
C VAL A 246 -11.20 17.09 -7.65
N SER A 247 -11.72 16.19 -8.49
CA SER A 247 -12.50 16.51 -9.72
C SER A 247 -12.64 15.26 -10.61
N TYR A 248 -13.51 14.34 -10.20
CA TYR A 248 -14.45 13.74 -11.14
C TYR A 248 -15.80 13.75 -10.45
N GLY A 249 -16.64 14.67 -10.91
CA GLY A 249 -18.08 14.69 -10.63
C GLY A 249 -18.83 14.05 -11.79
#